data_AF-A0A150PEU9-F1
#
_entry.id   AF-A0A150PEU9-F1
#
_cell.length_a   1.000
_cell.length_b   1.000
_cell.length_c   1.000
_cell.angle_alpha   90.00
_cell.angle_beta   90.00
_cell.angle_gamma   90.00
#
_symmetry.space_group_name_H-M   'P 1'
#
loop_
_entity.id
_entity.type
_entity.pdbx_description
1 polymer ?
#
loop_
_entity_poly.entity_id
_entity_poly.type
_entity_poly.pdbx_seq_one_letter_code
_entity_poly.pdbx_strand_id
1 'polypeptide(L)'
;MVEYGLVGLDCQSSMSETLRVEVGYSTSEGVMWDKSLAVTIDDVRLGLPEEYSQAILQALSSAVATKLSPGVLRLAEAAHGAVGSSPSFFAKLSFAAVELMFLDVSDAPDELLAKLLRRILVG
;
A
#
# COMPACT_ATOMS: atom_id res chain seq x y z
N MET A 1 -9.65 12.96 -12.27
CA MET A 1 -10.27 12.02 -11.31
C MET A 1 -9.39 12.01 -10.08
N VAL A 2 -9.95 12.04 -8.86
CA VAL A 2 -9.14 12.00 -7.64
C VAL A 2 -8.87 10.53 -7.32
N GLU A 3 -7.59 10.17 -7.20
CA GLU A 3 -7.19 8.82 -6.79
C GLU A 3 -6.99 8.80 -5.27
N TYR A 4 -7.47 7.75 -4.63
CA TYR A 4 -7.31 7.56 -3.19
C TYR A 4 -7.39 6.08 -2.83
N GLY A 5 -6.85 5.74 -1.67
CA GLY A 5 -6.78 4.39 -1.14
C GLY A 5 -5.94 4.36 0.13
N LEU A 6 -6.03 3.27 0.86
CA LEU A 6 -5.25 3.02 2.07
C LEU A 6 -4.54 1.68 1.95
N VAL A 7 -3.30 1.61 2.43
CA VAL A 7 -2.56 0.37 2.62
C VAL A 7 -1.81 0.42 3.94
N GLY A 8 -1.71 -0.72 4.61
CA GLY A 8 -0.88 -0.96 5.78
C GLY A 8 0.05 -2.13 5.52
N LEU A 9 1.33 -1.94 5.83
CA LEU A 9 2.35 -2.98 5.70
C LEU A 9 2.78 -3.44 7.09
N ASP A 10 2.92 -4.76 7.25
CA ASP A 10 3.56 -5.39 8.40
C ASP A 10 4.83 -6.09 7.93
N CYS A 11 5.91 -5.98 8.71
CA CYS A 11 7.19 -6.57 8.38
C CYS A 11 7.77 -7.31 9.57
N GLN A 12 8.02 -8.60 9.38
CA GLN A 12 8.54 -9.49 10.41
C GLN A 12 9.87 -10.08 9.94
N SER A 13 10.92 -9.82 10.69
CA SER A 13 12.22 -10.46 10.48
C SER A 13 12.13 -11.95 10.78
N SER A 14 12.85 -12.76 10.01
CA SER A 14 12.92 -14.21 10.20
C SER A 14 14.35 -14.70 10.08
N MET A 15 14.62 -15.88 10.64
CA MET A 15 15.88 -16.60 10.44
C MET A 15 15.90 -17.37 9.10
N SER A 16 14.92 -17.15 8.22
CA SER A 16 14.94 -17.69 6.86
C SER A 16 16.04 -17.04 6.03
N GLU A 17 16.43 -17.69 4.93
CA GLU A 17 17.35 -17.10 3.94
C GLU A 17 16.62 -16.27 2.88
N THR A 18 15.28 -16.32 2.90
CA THR A 18 14.44 -15.66 1.91
C THR A 18 13.56 -14.59 2.54
N LEU A 19 13.27 -13.56 1.74
CA LEU A 19 12.21 -12.61 2.00
C LEU A 19 10.97 -13.04 1.23
N ARG A 20 9.85 -13.22 1.93
CA ARG A 20 8.55 -13.49 1.33
C ARG A 20 7.71 -12.21 1.32
N VAL A 21 7.08 -11.94 0.18
CA VAL A 21 6.09 -10.86 0.06
C VAL A 21 4.71 -11.50 -0.03
N GLU A 22 3.80 -11.08 0.84
CA GLU A 22 2.42 -11.58 0.91
C GLU A 22 1.44 -10.45 0.66
N VAL A 23 0.55 -10.64 -0.33
CA VAL A 23 -0.53 -9.71 -0.67
C VAL A 23 -1.84 -10.46 -0.53
N GLY A 24 -2.57 -10.19 0.54
CA GLY A 24 -3.93 -10.69 0.71
C GLY A 24 -4.89 -9.91 -0.18
N TYR A 25 -5.85 -10.61 -0.79
CA TYR A 25 -6.95 -9.99 -1.52
C TYR A 25 -8.28 -10.58 -1.07
N SER A 26 -9.35 -9.87 -1.34
CA SER A 26 -10.73 -10.31 -1.11
C SER A 26 -11.50 -10.24 -2.42
N THR A 27 -12.64 -10.93 -2.47
CA THR A 27 -13.62 -10.64 -3.51
C THR A 27 -14.04 -9.17 -3.37
N SER A 28 -14.28 -8.49 -4.49
CA SER A 28 -14.54 -7.04 -4.52
C SER A 28 -15.79 -6.59 -3.75
N GLU A 29 -16.58 -7.53 -3.21
CA GLU A 29 -17.72 -7.33 -2.30
C GLU A 29 -17.33 -7.29 -0.81
N GLY A 30 -16.15 -6.74 -0.50
CA GLY A 30 -15.66 -6.59 0.87
C GLY A 30 -16.58 -5.76 1.77
N VAL A 31 -16.33 -5.83 3.09
CA VAL A 31 -17.05 -5.06 4.11
C VAL A 31 -16.92 -3.57 3.81
N MET A 32 -18.05 -2.88 3.74
CA MET A 32 -18.08 -1.42 3.54
C MET A 32 -17.41 -0.74 4.74
N TRP A 33 -16.52 0.20 4.46
CA TRP A 33 -15.87 0.97 5.50
C TRP A 33 -16.64 2.28 5.73
N ASP A 34 -17.30 2.39 6.88
CA ASP A 34 -18.14 3.53 7.27
C ASP A 34 -17.33 4.78 7.67
N LYS A 35 -16.02 4.63 7.88
CA LYS A 35 -15.12 5.73 8.13
C LYS A 35 -14.77 6.38 6.79
N SER A 36 -15.37 7.54 6.55
CA SER A 36 -15.16 8.39 5.37
C SER A 36 -13.67 8.69 5.16
N LEU A 37 -13.03 7.96 4.22
CA LEU A 37 -11.73 8.35 3.65
C LEU A 37 -11.89 9.53 2.67
N ALA A 38 -13.07 9.68 2.07
CA ALA A 38 -13.44 10.74 1.15
C ALA A 38 -14.85 11.27 1.47
N VAL A 39 -15.10 12.55 1.20
CA VAL A 39 -16.41 13.21 1.34
C VAL A 39 -17.49 12.41 0.62
N THR A 40 -18.38 11.76 1.39
CA THR A 40 -19.76 11.27 1.13
C THR A 40 -20.20 10.69 -0.23
N ILE A 41 -19.34 10.59 -1.24
CA ILE A 41 -19.74 10.33 -2.63
C ILE A 41 -19.27 8.96 -3.13
N ASP A 42 -18.37 8.28 -2.42
CA ASP A 42 -17.79 7.02 -2.90
C ASP A 42 -17.83 5.90 -1.86
N ASP A 43 -18.15 4.70 -2.33
CA ASP A 43 -18.25 3.49 -1.54
C ASP A 43 -16.85 2.93 -1.30
N VAL A 44 -16.37 3.04 -0.06
CA VAL A 44 -15.08 2.49 0.35
C VAL A 44 -15.28 1.07 0.87
N ARG A 45 -14.47 0.14 0.40
CA ARG A 45 -14.49 -1.26 0.82
C ARG A 45 -13.15 -1.65 1.43
N LEU A 46 -13.20 -2.44 2.50
CA LEU A 46 -12.01 -3.02 3.12
C LEU A 46 -11.47 -4.16 2.25
N GLY A 47 -10.15 -4.28 2.23
CA GLY A 47 -9.41 -5.27 1.46
C GLY A 47 -8.94 -4.74 0.11
N LEU A 48 -8.51 -5.67 -0.73
CA LEU A 48 -8.04 -5.42 -2.09
C LEU A 48 -8.81 -6.28 -3.08
N PRO A 49 -9.25 -5.73 -4.21
CA PRO A 49 -9.69 -6.54 -5.34
C PRO A 49 -8.56 -7.44 -5.82
N GLU A 50 -8.90 -8.67 -6.21
CA GLU A 50 -7.94 -9.66 -6.71
C GLU A 50 -7.10 -9.11 -7.87
N GLU A 51 -7.72 -8.34 -8.77
CA GLU A 51 -7.06 -7.75 -9.93
C GLU A 51 -5.94 -6.76 -9.58
N TYR A 52 -5.85 -6.28 -8.34
CA TYR A 52 -4.79 -5.35 -7.91
C TYR A 52 -3.57 -6.12 -7.39
N SER A 53 -3.77 -7.36 -6.94
CA SER A 53 -2.78 -8.15 -6.20
C SER A 53 -1.46 -8.30 -6.95
N GLN A 54 -1.50 -8.59 -8.25
CA GLN A 54 -0.31 -8.80 -9.07
C GLN A 54 0.53 -7.53 -9.22
N ALA A 55 -0.12 -6.38 -9.45
CA ALA A 55 0.58 -5.10 -9.60
C ALA A 55 1.25 -4.69 -8.28
N ILE A 56 0.56 -4.88 -7.17
CA ILE A 56 1.09 -4.63 -5.82
C ILE A 56 2.26 -5.56 -5.52
N LEU A 57 2.13 -6.85 -5.80
CA LEU A 57 3.17 -7.84 -5.52
C LEU A 57 4.46 -7.51 -6.27
N GLN A 58 4.36 -7.12 -7.54
CA GLN A 58 5.52 -6.70 -8.35
C GLN A 58 6.18 -5.43 -7.81
N ALA A 59 5.38 -4.43 -7.42
CA ALA A 59 5.87 -3.18 -6.84
C ALA A 59 6.60 -3.42 -5.52
N LEU A 60 5.98 -4.18 -4.60
CA LEU A 60 6.57 -4.52 -3.30
C LEU A 60 7.86 -5.32 -3.48
N SER A 61 7.84 -6.38 -4.29
CA SER A 61 9.02 -7.23 -4.52
C SER A 61 10.20 -6.42 -5.05
N SER A 62 9.95 -5.50 -5.99
CA SER A 62 10.99 -4.63 -6.54
C SER A 62 11.50 -3.62 -5.50
N ALA A 63 10.62 -3.06 -4.67
CA ALA A 63 10.97 -2.07 -3.66
C ALA A 63 11.87 -2.65 -2.56
N VAL A 64 11.66 -3.92 -2.18
CA VAL A 64 12.29 -4.52 -1.01
C VAL A 64 13.47 -5.44 -1.31
N ALA A 65 13.65 -5.84 -2.58
CA ALA A 65 14.68 -6.80 -2.99
C ALA A 65 16.10 -6.47 -2.49
N THR A 66 16.42 -5.18 -2.29
CA THR A 66 17.73 -4.72 -1.82
C THR A 66 17.67 -3.98 -0.48
N LYS A 67 16.50 -3.85 0.14
CA LYS A 67 16.29 -3.01 1.33
C LYS A 67 15.93 -3.78 2.58
N LEU A 68 15.15 -4.87 2.46
CA LEU A 68 14.74 -5.68 3.60
C LEU A 68 15.65 -6.89 3.79
N SER A 69 15.90 -7.22 5.06
CA SER A 69 16.48 -8.51 5.44
C SER A 69 15.49 -9.65 5.16
N PRO A 70 15.94 -10.91 5.15
CA PRO A 70 15.06 -12.06 5.12
C PRO A 70 13.96 -12.00 6.19
N GLY A 71 12.77 -12.54 5.87
CA GLY A 71 11.56 -12.27 6.63
C GLY A 71 10.28 -12.40 5.82
N VAL A 72 9.22 -11.79 6.33
CA VAL A 72 7.93 -11.66 5.68
C VAL A 72 7.52 -10.20 5.66
N LEU A 73 7.27 -9.65 4.47
CA LEU A 73 6.56 -8.40 4.29
C LEU A 73 5.13 -8.72 3.86
N ARG A 74 4.16 -8.28 4.64
CA ARG A 74 2.74 -8.50 4.37
C ARG A 74 2.03 -7.18 4.16
N LEU A 75 1.21 -7.10 3.12
CA LEU A 75 0.17 -6.08 3.04
C LEU A 75 -0.98 -6.53 3.96
N ALA A 76 -1.01 -5.95 5.17
CA ALA A 76 -1.87 -6.37 6.26
C ALA A 76 -3.24 -5.67 6.23
N GLU A 77 -3.27 -4.44 5.76
CA GLU A 77 -4.48 -3.62 5.71
C GLU A 77 -4.62 -2.97 4.34
N ALA A 78 -5.86 -2.85 3.86
CA ALA A 78 -6.16 -2.06 2.69
C ALA A 78 -7.60 -1.56 2.70
N ALA A 79 -7.83 -0.44 2.03
CA ALA A 79 -9.16 0.02 1.67
C ALA A 79 -9.13 0.70 0.31
N HIS A 80 -10.11 0.38 -0.53
CA HIS A 80 -10.24 0.90 -1.89
C HIS A 80 -11.61 1.55 -2.11
N GLY A 81 -11.66 2.55 -2.98
CA GLY A 81 -12.91 3.12 -3.49
C GLY A 81 -13.51 2.28 -4.62
N ALA A 82 -14.80 2.46 -4.88
CA ALA A 82 -15.43 1.98 -6.10
C ALA A 82 -15.01 2.85 -7.31
N VAL A 83 -14.76 4.14 -7.08
CA VAL A 83 -14.19 5.07 -8.07
C VAL A 83 -12.84 5.60 -7.58
N GLY A 84 -11.93 5.92 -8.52
CA GLY A 84 -10.63 6.50 -8.18
C GLY A 84 -9.58 5.52 -7.62
N SER A 85 -9.91 4.23 -7.46
CA SER A 85 -8.94 3.17 -7.17
C SER A 85 -8.56 2.41 -8.44
N SER A 86 -7.27 2.05 -8.56
CA SER A 86 -6.76 1.29 -9.71
C SER A 86 -5.55 0.42 -9.32
N PRO A 87 -5.26 -0.66 -10.08
CA PRO A 87 -4.07 -1.48 -9.82
C PRO A 87 -2.78 -0.66 -9.83
N SER A 88 -2.65 0.29 -10.76
CA SER A 88 -1.46 1.15 -10.87
C SER A 88 -1.32 2.10 -9.69
N PHE A 89 -2.43 2.67 -9.22
CA PHE A 89 -2.42 3.54 -8.05
C PHE A 89 -1.99 2.76 -6.80
N PHE A 90 -2.56 1.57 -6.56
CA PHE A 90 -2.19 0.75 -5.41
C PHE A 90 -0.76 0.22 -5.48
N ALA A 91 -0.23 -0.03 -6.67
CA ALA A 91 1.19 -0.37 -6.85
C ALA A 91 2.09 0.78 -6.40
N LYS A 92 1.81 2.02 -6.84
CA LYS A 92 2.53 3.23 -6.41
C LYS A 92 2.38 3.49 -4.91
N LEU A 93 1.17 3.31 -4.37
CA LEU A 93 0.88 3.50 -2.96
C LEU A 93 1.62 2.49 -2.06
N SER A 94 1.67 1.22 -2.48
CA SER A 94 2.41 0.17 -1.77
C SER A 94 3.93 0.40 -1.84
N PHE A 95 4.44 0.85 -2.99
CA PHE A 95 5.83 1.27 -3.11
C PHE A 95 6.15 2.45 -2.17
N ALA A 96 5.28 3.46 -2.14
CA ALA A 96 5.44 4.60 -1.23
C ALA A 96 5.47 4.16 0.24
N ALA A 97 4.57 3.25 0.65
CA ALA A 97 4.55 2.72 2.00
C ALA A 97 5.88 2.04 2.37
N VAL A 98 6.49 1.28 1.45
CA VAL A 98 7.83 0.71 1.66
C VAL A 98 8.89 1.81 1.81
N GLU A 99 8.92 2.82 0.94
CA GLU A 99 9.87 3.93 1.08
C GLU A 99 9.77 4.62 2.44
N LEU A 100 8.54 4.77 2.95
CA LEU A 100 8.28 5.37 4.26
C LEU A 100 8.80 4.54 5.43
N MET A 101 8.83 3.21 5.32
CA MET A 101 9.41 2.34 6.36
C MET A 101 10.90 2.59 6.58
N PHE A 102 11.61 3.07 5.55
CA PHE A 102 13.06 3.33 5.59
C PHE A 102 13.41 4.79 5.81
N LEU A 103 12.41 5.68 5.78
CA LEU A 103 12.60 7.04 6.25
C LEU A 103 12.60 7.03 7.76
N ASP A 104 13.54 7.75 8.36
CA ASP A 104 13.46 8.06 9.78
C ASP A 104 12.35 9.11 9.96
N VAL A 105 11.11 8.62 10.06
CA VAL A 105 9.91 9.47 10.13
C VAL A 105 9.79 10.14 11.51
N SER A 106 10.60 9.72 12.50
CA SER A 106 10.56 10.30 13.84
C SER A 106 10.97 11.78 13.86
N ASP A 107 11.74 12.23 12.86
CA ASP A 107 12.17 13.61 12.66
C ASP A 107 11.80 14.18 11.27
N ALA A 108 11.05 13.46 10.45
CA ALA A 108 10.68 13.93 9.12
C ALA A 108 9.47 14.88 9.20
N PRO A 109 9.58 16.16 8.83
CA PRO A 109 8.44 17.06 8.81
C PRO A 109 7.41 16.60 7.76
N ASP A 110 6.12 16.80 8.05
CA ASP A 110 4.99 16.45 7.17
C ASP A 110 5.18 16.95 5.72
N GLU A 111 5.88 18.07 5.53
CA GLU A 111 6.17 18.62 4.21
C GLU A 111 7.10 17.70 3.38
N LEU A 112 8.07 17.05 4.03
CA LEU A 112 8.97 16.10 3.38
C LEU A 112 8.23 14.82 3.00
N LEU A 113 7.36 14.35 3.89
CA LEU A 113 6.45 13.24 3.64
C LEU A 113 5.54 13.54 2.43
N ALA A 114 4.89 14.71 2.43
CA ALA A 114 4.03 15.14 1.34
C ALA A 114 4.79 15.28 0.00
N LYS A 115 6.02 15.80 0.02
CA LYS A 115 6.87 15.90 -1.18
C LYS A 115 7.23 14.52 -1.73
N LEU A 116 7.59 13.57 -0.87
CA LEU A 116 7.88 12.20 -1.28
C LEU A 116 6.64 11.55 -1.90
N LEU A 117 5.50 11.63 -1.22
CA LEU A 117 4.24 11.05 -1.69
C LEU A 117 3.81 11.67 -3.03
N ARG A 118 3.92 12.99 -3.19
CA ARG A 118 3.63 13.66 -4.47
C ARG A 118 4.52 13.14 -5.60
N ARG A 119 5.82 12.99 -5.34
CA ARG A 119 6.78 12.47 -6.33
C ARG A 119 6.42 11.06 -6.78
N ILE A 120 6.00 10.19 -5.85
CA ILE A 120 5.72 8.78 -6.15
C ILE A 120 4.33 8.60 -6.79
N LEU A 121 3.31 9.28 -6.26
CA LEU A 121 1.92 9.06 -6.66
C LEU A 121 1.53 9.83 -7.94
N VAL A 122 2.02 11.07 -8.10
CA VAL A 122 1.68 11.95 -9.23
C VAL A 122 2.72 11.89 -10.36
N GLY A 123 3.92 11.41 -10.05
CA GLY A 123 5.00 11.19 -11.02
C GLY A 123 4.73 10.10 -12.04
#